data_AF-A0A7S0M0B4-F1
#
_entry.id   AF-A0A7S0M0B4-F1
#
_cell.length_a   1.000
_cell.length_b   1.000
_cell.length_c   1.000
_cell.angle_alpha   90.00
_cell.angle_beta   90.00
_cell.angle_gamma   90.00
#
_symmetry.space_group_name_H-M   'P 1'
#
loop_
_entity.id
_entity.type
_entity.pdbx_description
1 polymer ?
#
loop_
_entity_poly.entity_id
_entity_poly.type
_entity_poly.pdbx_seq_one_letter_code
_entity_poly.pdbx_strand_id
1 'polypeptide(L)'
;GDFEEAVEAALALANRDEVQPTRVLLIGDAPPHFEKKGQRLTQHAHVLETDWEAECDELARKSIPLYTFQVGNNAATAAAFAKMAASTGGEAKQLNSADDLLDVVCMQALEQVGGSELVEQYRAKYMAFSYTS
;
A
#
# COMPACT_ATOMS: atom_id res chain seq x y z
N GLY A 1 -6.35 8.19 -14.90
CA GLY A 1 -6.08 9.64 -14.82
C GLY A 1 -4.71 9.75 -14.21
N ASP A 2 -3.78 10.37 -14.91
CA ASP A 2 -2.41 10.54 -14.45
C ASP A 2 -2.42 11.67 -13.43
N PHE A 3 -2.64 11.33 -12.16
CA PHE A 3 -2.53 12.31 -11.08
C PHE A 3 -1.04 12.46 -10.82
N GLU A 4 -0.53 13.67 -11.00
CA GLU A 4 0.91 13.97 -11.04
C GLU A 4 1.65 13.57 -9.76
N GLU A 5 0.96 13.24 -8.66
CA GLU A 5 1.53 12.82 -7.35
C GLU A 5 0.63 11.77 -6.66
N ALA A 6 0.09 10.82 -7.44
CA ALA A 6 -0.97 9.92 -6.95
C ALA A 6 -0.61 9.17 -5.66
N VAL A 7 0.64 8.72 -5.51
CA VAL A 7 1.09 7.96 -4.33
C VAL A 7 1.28 8.89 -3.13
N GLU A 8 1.96 10.02 -3.32
CA GLU A 8 2.25 11.00 -2.29
C GLU A 8 0.96 11.61 -1.74
N ALA A 9 0.04 12.00 -2.63
CA ALA A 9 -1.25 12.55 -2.26
C ALA A 9 -2.12 11.53 -1.51
N ALA A 10 -2.10 10.26 -1.92
CA ALA A 10 -2.84 9.19 -1.23
C ALA A 10 -2.32 8.97 0.19
N LEU A 11 -1.00 8.96 0.40
CA LEU A 11 -0.40 8.81 1.73
C LEU A 11 -0.68 10.03 2.61
N ALA A 12 -0.55 11.24 2.06
CA ALA A 12 -0.89 12.47 2.77
C ALA A 12 -2.37 12.52 3.17
N LEU A 13 -3.26 12.04 2.30
CA LEU A 13 -4.69 11.94 2.62
C LEU A 13 -4.91 11.00 3.80
N ALA A 14 -4.31 9.81 3.80
CA ALA A 14 -4.42 8.85 4.91
C ALA A 14 -3.90 9.44 6.24
N ASN A 15 -2.83 10.24 6.19
CA ASN A 15 -2.30 10.89 7.38
C ASN A 15 -3.17 12.04 7.91
N ARG A 16 -3.88 12.74 7.02
CA ARG A 16 -4.70 13.92 7.34
C ARG A 16 -6.16 13.59 7.65
N ASP A 17 -6.58 12.33 7.50
CA ASP A 17 -7.96 11.93 7.78
C ASP A 17 -8.35 12.25 9.25
N GLU A 18 -9.56 12.78 9.42
CA GLU A 18 -10.12 13.11 10.74
C GLU A 18 -10.28 11.85 11.59
N VAL A 19 -10.61 10.73 10.96
CA VAL A 19 -10.65 9.41 11.59
C VAL A 19 -9.40 8.66 11.16
N GLN A 20 -8.44 8.52 12.07
CA GLN A 20 -7.19 7.83 11.77
C GLN A 20 -7.46 6.37 11.38
N PRO A 21 -6.96 5.92 10.21
CA PRO A 21 -7.16 4.55 9.77
C PRO A 21 -6.36 3.59 10.66
N THR A 22 -6.88 2.38 10.84
CA THR A 22 -6.13 1.31 11.54
C THR A 22 -5.01 0.72 10.68
N ARG A 23 -5.10 0.88 9.36
CA ARG A 23 -4.15 0.41 8.34
C ARG A 23 -4.42 1.10 7.01
N VAL A 24 -3.42 1.14 6.14
CA VAL A 24 -3.55 1.68 4.78
C VAL A 24 -3.31 0.58 3.75
N LEU A 25 -4.16 0.52 2.72
CA LEU A 25 -3.96 -0.36 1.56
C LEU A 25 -3.70 0.52 0.34
N LEU A 26 -2.50 0.48 -0.20
CA LEU A 26 -2.11 1.20 -1.42
C LEU A 26 -2.08 0.21 -2.58
N ILE A 27 -2.91 0.44 -3.60
CA ILE A 27 -2.98 -0.41 -4.79
C ILE A 27 -2.61 0.45 -6.00
N GLY A 28 -1.61 0.04 -6.78
CA GLY A 28 -1.13 0.82 -7.91
C GLY A 28 -0.21 0.07 -8.85
N ASP A 29 -0.04 0.58 -10.06
CA ASP A 29 0.82 0.03 -11.12
C ASP A 29 2.11 0.83 -11.33
N ALA A 30 2.17 2.06 -10.83
CA ALA A 30 3.30 2.99 -10.96
C ALA A 30 4.01 3.27 -9.62
N PRO A 31 5.33 3.54 -9.63
CA PRO A 31 6.07 3.95 -8.43
C PRO A 31 5.68 5.39 -8.02
N PRO A 32 6.02 5.81 -6.78
CA PRO A 32 6.02 7.22 -6.42
C PRO A 32 7.04 8.01 -7.26
N HIS A 33 6.96 9.33 -7.18
CA HIS A 33 7.96 10.23 -7.72
C HIS A 33 9.25 10.20 -6.88
N PHE A 34 10.38 10.45 -7.54
CA PHE A 34 11.70 10.48 -6.89
C PHE A 34 12.03 11.86 -6.31
N GLU A 35 11.39 12.88 -6.86
CA GLU A 35 11.49 14.25 -6.40
C GLU A 35 11.01 14.36 -4.94
N LYS A 36 11.59 15.31 -4.20
CA LYS A 36 11.25 15.57 -2.79
C LYS A 36 10.27 16.73 -2.66
N LYS A 37 9.69 16.89 -1.47
CA LYS A 37 8.90 18.08 -1.13
C LYS A 37 9.59 19.37 -1.55
N GLY A 38 8.86 20.23 -2.26
CA GLY A 38 9.33 21.51 -2.77
C GLY A 38 10.16 21.41 -4.06
N GLN A 39 10.43 20.21 -4.57
CA GLN A 39 11.04 20.00 -5.88
C GLN A 39 9.96 19.96 -6.97
N ARG A 40 10.32 20.44 -8.15
CA ARG A 40 9.46 20.40 -9.33
C ARG A 40 9.59 19.05 -10.00
N LEU A 41 8.46 18.44 -10.35
CA LEU A 41 8.44 17.21 -11.12
C LEU A 41 9.12 17.43 -12.47
N THR A 42 10.00 16.51 -12.86
CA THR A 42 10.73 16.64 -14.11
C THR A 42 9.82 16.59 -15.35
N GLN A 43 8.66 15.94 -15.23
CA GLN A 43 7.71 15.74 -16.33
C GLN A 43 6.52 16.72 -16.30
N HIS A 44 6.29 17.40 -15.18
CA HIS A 44 5.13 18.26 -14.95
C HIS A 44 5.56 19.60 -14.33
N ALA A 45 4.88 20.70 -14.66
CA ALA A 45 5.19 22.01 -14.07
C ALA A 45 4.72 22.15 -12.60
N HIS A 46 4.54 21.04 -11.90
CA HIS A 46 3.98 20.92 -10.57
C HIS A 46 5.09 20.70 -9.53
N VAL A 47 4.84 21.17 -8.31
CA VAL A 47 5.79 21.14 -7.19
C VAL A 47 5.21 20.28 -6.09
N LEU A 48 5.98 19.29 -5.66
CA LEU A 48 5.61 18.35 -4.61
C LEU A 48 5.27 19.06 -3.30
N GLU A 49 4.04 18.86 -2.84
CA GLU A 49 3.60 19.33 -1.54
C GLU A 49 4.15 18.45 -0.39
N THR A 50 4.47 17.20 -0.70
CA THR A 50 5.03 16.21 0.23
C THR A 50 5.94 15.22 -0.49
N ASP A 51 6.60 14.34 0.26
CA ASP A 51 7.33 13.20 -0.27
C ASP A 51 6.87 11.92 0.43
N TRP A 52 6.88 10.81 -0.31
CA TRP A 52 6.34 9.55 0.18
C TRP A 52 7.13 8.98 1.38
N GLU A 53 8.43 9.29 1.50
CA GLU A 53 9.24 8.83 2.63
C GLU A 53 8.76 9.49 3.92
N ALA A 54 8.56 10.81 3.92
CA ALA A 54 8.03 11.54 5.07
C ALA A 54 6.62 11.10 5.48
N GLU A 55 5.75 10.81 4.52
CA GLU A 55 4.40 10.32 4.81
C GLU A 55 4.43 8.89 5.38
N CYS A 56 5.33 8.03 4.90
CA CYS A 56 5.55 6.70 5.47
C CYS A 56 6.13 6.76 6.89
N ASP A 57 7.08 7.67 7.15
CA ASP A 57 7.62 7.89 8.49
C ASP A 57 6.51 8.32 9.46
N GLU A 58 5.58 9.16 9.02
CA GLU A 58 4.44 9.57 9.84
C GLU A 58 3.48 8.41 10.12
N LEU A 59 3.17 7.56 9.13
CA LEU A 59 2.38 6.35 9.33
C LEU A 59 3.05 5.41 10.34
N ALA A 60 4.37 5.22 10.23
CA ALA A 60 5.15 4.43 11.17
C ALA A 60 5.11 5.01 12.59
N ARG A 61 5.25 6.33 12.75
CA ARG A 61 5.10 7.00 14.07
C ARG A 61 3.73 6.78 14.68
N LYS A 62 2.68 6.76 13.86
CA LYS A 62 1.29 6.48 14.29
C LYS A 62 1.00 5.00 14.50
N SER A 63 1.97 4.11 14.25
CA SER A 63 1.76 2.66 14.26
C SER A 63 0.66 2.20 13.30
N ILE A 64 0.54 2.86 12.14
CA ILE A 64 -0.41 2.52 11.08
C ILE A 64 0.36 1.74 10.00
N PRO A 65 0.13 0.42 9.86
CA PRO A 65 0.80 -0.37 8.84
C PRO A 65 0.28 -0.01 7.44
N LEU A 66 1.20 0.13 6.48
CA LEU A 66 0.90 0.31 5.07
C LEU A 66 1.14 -1.00 4.32
N TYR A 67 0.08 -1.52 3.73
CA TYR A 67 0.13 -2.67 2.84
C TYR A 67 0.08 -2.20 1.40
N THR A 68 1.02 -2.64 0.59
CA THR A 68 1.17 -2.17 -0.79
C THR A 68 0.93 -3.32 -1.77
N PHE A 69 0.14 -3.05 -2.80
CA PHE A 69 -0.31 -4.03 -3.78
C PHE A 69 0.01 -3.53 -5.17
N GLN A 70 1.01 -4.15 -5.79
CA GLN A 70 1.39 -3.81 -7.14
C GLN A 70 0.46 -4.50 -8.15
N VAL A 71 -0.05 -3.73 -9.11
CA VAL A 71 -0.67 -4.25 -10.32
C VAL A 71 0.36 -4.25 -11.45
N GLY A 72 0.45 -5.37 -12.19
CA GLY A 72 1.43 -5.52 -13.27
C GLY A 72 2.84 -5.89 -12.79
N ASN A 73 3.86 -5.67 -13.62
CA ASN A 73 5.23 -6.18 -13.40
C ASN A 73 6.33 -5.11 -13.58
N ASN A 74 6.11 -3.92 -13.04
CA ASN A 74 7.10 -2.84 -12.96
C ASN A 74 8.04 -3.05 -11.75
N ALA A 75 9.33 -3.26 -12.00
CA ALA A 75 10.30 -3.50 -10.94
C ALA A 75 10.54 -2.28 -10.02
N ALA A 76 10.41 -1.06 -10.54
CA ALA A 76 10.54 0.16 -9.74
C ALA A 76 9.36 0.31 -8.78
N THR A 77 8.13 0.02 -9.24
CA THR A 77 6.94 -0.04 -8.38
C THR A 77 7.12 -1.07 -7.27
N ALA A 78 7.54 -2.30 -7.63
CA ALA A 78 7.78 -3.38 -6.67
C ALA A 78 8.76 -2.96 -5.56
N ALA A 79 9.89 -2.37 -5.95
CA ALA A 79 10.93 -1.95 -5.02
C ALA A 79 10.47 -0.81 -4.10
N ALA A 80 9.78 0.19 -4.65
CA ALA A 80 9.25 1.30 -3.86
C ALA A 80 8.19 0.81 -2.86
N PHE A 81 7.24 0.00 -3.33
CA PHE A 81 6.15 -0.55 -2.52
C PHE A 81 6.69 -1.44 -1.40
N ALA A 82 7.66 -2.31 -1.70
CA ALA A 82 8.34 -3.11 -0.67
C ALA A 82 9.02 -2.25 0.39
N LYS A 83 9.68 -1.16 -0.01
CA LYS A 83 10.33 -0.24 0.94
C LYS A 83 9.30 0.48 1.83
N MET A 84 8.19 0.96 1.26
CA MET A 84 7.10 1.60 1.98
C MET A 84 6.43 0.68 3.00
N ALA A 85 6.11 -0.55 2.60
CA ALA A 85 5.50 -1.52 3.50
C ALA A 85 6.44 -1.88 4.66
N ALA A 86 7.73 -2.11 4.36
CA ALA A 86 8.71 -2.44 5.37
C ALA A 86 8.92 -1.34 6.41
N SER A 87 8.91 -0.06 6.01
CA SER A 87 9.13 1.06 6.95
C SER A 87 7.95 1.28 7.90
N THR A 88 6.75 0.83 7.55
CA THR A 88 5.53 1.00 8.34
C THR A 88 5.10 -0.26 9.10
N GLY A 89 5.80 -1.39 8.90
CA GLY A 89 5.44 -2.68 9.49
C GLY A 89 4.31 -3.42 8.76
N GLY A 90 4.01 -3.06 7.51
CA GLY A 90 3.07 -3.79 6.66
C GLY A 90 3.75 -4.81 5.73
N GLU A 91 3.02 -5.26 4.72
CA GLU A 91 3.49 -6.20 3.71
C GLU A 91 3.27 -5.69 2.28
N ALA A 92 4.19 -6.03 1.38
CA ALA A 92 4.05 -5.78 -0.05
C ALA A 92 3.74 -7.06 -0.80
N LYS A 93 2.77 -7.00 -1.74
CA LYS A 93 2.43 -8.11 -2.63
C LYS A 93 2.22 -7.63 -4.06
N GLN A 94 2.47 -8.55 -4.99
CA GLN A 94 2.04 -8.39 -6.38
C GLN A 94 0.65 -9.01 -6.52
N LEU A 95 -0.27 -8.28 -7.15
CA LEU A 95 -1.58 -8.79 -7.54
C LEU A 95 -1.48 -9.36 -8.95
N ASN A 96 -1.71 -10.66 -9.08
CA ASN A 96 -1.78 -11.37 -10.35
C ASN A 96 -3.24 -11.49 -10.83
N SER A 97 -4.20 -11.38 -9.90
CA SER A 97 -5.63 -11.46 -10.16
C SER A 97 -6.43 -10.54 -9.23
N ALA A 98 -7.70 -10.30 -9.56
CA ALA A 98 -8.64 -9.61 -8.67
C ALA A 98 -8.93 -10.42 -7.39
N ASP A 99 -8.80 -11.75 -7.45
CA ASP A 99 -9.00 -12.63 -6.31
C ASP A 99 -7.91 -12.42 -5.25
N ASP A 100 -6.67 -12.14 -5.66
CA ASP A 100 -5.58 -11.81 -4.73
C ASP A 100 -5.90 -10.57 -3.88
N LEU A 101 -6.61 -9.59 -4.46
CA LEU A 101 -7.02 -8.37 -3.75
C LEU A 101 -8.13 -8.68 -2.74
N LEU A 102 -9.12 -9.49 -3.13
CA LEU A 102 -10.20 -9.92 -2.23
C LEU A 102 -9.63 -10.67 -1.02
N ASP A 103 -8.73 -11.62 -1.25
CA ASP A 103 -8.09 -12.39 -0.18
C ASP A 103 -7.31 -11.49 0.76
N VAL A 104 -6.58 -10.50 0.23
CA VAL A 104 -5.87 -9.50 1.03
C VAL A 104 -6.81 -8.71 1.92
N VAL A 105 -7.87 -8.13 1.37
CA VAL A 105 -8.81 -7.30 2.14
C VAL A 105 -9.51 -8.14 3.21
N CYS A 106 -9.94 -9.35 2.84
CA CYS A 106 -10.53 -10.31 3.78
C CYS A 106 -9.57 -10.63 4.92
N MET A 107 -8.34 -11.06 4.64
CA MET A 107 -7.37 -11.40 5.70
C MET A 107 -7.10 -10.21 6.64
N GLN A 108 -6.95 -9.00 6.10
CA GLN A 108 -6.72 -7.79 6.90
C GLN A 108 -7.92 -7.42 7.79
N ALA A 109 -9.14 -7.58 7.27
CA ALA A 109 -10.35 -7.36 8.04
C ALA A 109 -10.56 -8.44 9.12
N LEU A 110 -10.27 -9.71 8.81
CA LEU A 110 -10.44 -10.82 9.74
C LEU A 110 -9.41 -10.76 10.88
N GLU A 111 -8.18 -10.37 10.59
CA GLU A 111 -7.15 -10.14 11.62
C GLU A 111 -7.62 -9.09 12.64
N GLN A 112 -8.28 -8.02 12.17
CA GLN A 112 -8.79 -6.96 13.04
C GLN A 112 -9.94 -7.42 13.95
N VAL A 113 -10.80 -8.34 13.48
CA VAL A 113 -12.01 -8.76 14.22
C VAL A 113 -11.75 -9.99 15.10
N GLY A 114 -10.98 -10.95 14.61
CA GLY A 114 -10.81 -12.26 15.24
C GLY A 114 -9.36 -12.71 15.42
N GLY A 115 -8.39 -11.87 15.08
CA GLY A 115 -6.97 -12.20 15.21
C GLY A 115 -6.49 -13.26 14.20
N SER A 116 -5.28 -13.76 14.44
CA SER A 116 -4.56 -14.67 13.53
C SER A 116 -5.28 -16.00 13.30
N GLU A 117 -6.04 -16.50 14.27
CA GLU A 117 -6.78 -17.77 14.13
C GLU A 117 -7.82 -17.71 13.01
N LEU A 118 -8.50 -16.58 12.86
CA LEU A 118 -9.55 -16.39 11.86
C LEU A 118 -8.95 -16.21 10.45
N VAL A 119 -7.75 -15.64 10.37
CA VAL A 119 -6.94 -15.59 9.15
C VAL A 119 -6.53 -17.00 8.71
N GLU A 120 -6.05 -17.84 9.62
CA GLU A 120 -5.67 -19.23 9.30
C GLU A 120 -6.86 -20.07 8.83
N GLN A 121 -8.02 -19.91 9.46
CA GLN A 121 -9.25 -20.56 9.02
C GLN A 121 -9.66 -20.13 7.60
N TYR A 122 -9.53 -18.84 7.28
CA TYR A 122 -9.79 -18.34 5.94
C TYR A 122 -8.82 -18.95 4.91
N ARG A 123 -7.51 -18.95 5.21
CA ARG A 123 -6.48 -19.55 4.35
C ARG A 123 -6.76 -21.02 4.06
N ALA A 124 -7.06 -21.80 5.09
CA ALA A 124 -7.36 -23.22 4.97
C ALA A 124 -8.59 -23.49 4.09
N LYS A 125 -9.58 -22.59 4.13
CA LYS A 125 -10.85 -22.76 3.43
C LYS A 125 -10.84 -22.27 1.98
N TYR A 126 -10.16 -21.17 1.70
CA TYR A 126 -10.26 -20.48 0.40
C TYR A 126 -8.96 -20.42 -0.39
N MET A 127 -7.79 -20.50 0.25
CA MET A 127 -6.49 -20.39 -0.43
C MET A 127 -5.82 -21.74 -0.69
N ALA A 128 -6.10 -22.77 0.11
CA ALA A 128 -5.50 -24.10 -0.05
C ALA A 128 -5.93 -24.83 -1.33
N PHE A 129 -7.00 -24.39 -1.99
CA PHE A 129 -7.53 -25.00 -3.23
C PHE A 129 -7.05 -24.33 -4.52
N SER A 130 -6.41 -23.15 -4.44
CA SER A 130 -6.11 -22.30 -5.59
C SER A 130 -4.71 -22.50 -6.19
N TYR A 131 -3.86 -23.36 -5.60
CA TYR A 131 -2.49 -23.61 -6.07
C TYR A 131 -2.30 -24.95 -6.81
N THR A 132 -3.38 -25.65 -7.15
CA THR A 132 -3.35 -26.85 -7.99
C THR A 132 -4.11 -26.61 -9.29
N SER A 133 -3.54 -25.83 -10.21
CA SER A 133 -3.90 -25.80 -11.64
C SER A 133 -2.78 -25.20 -12.47
#